data_AF-A0A428NKE2-F1
#
_entry.id   AF-A0A428NKE2-F1
#
_cell.length_a   1.000
_cell.length_b   1.000
_cell.length_c   1.000
_cell.angle_alpha   90.00
_cell.angle_beta   90.00
_cell.angle_gamma   90.00
#
_symmetry.space_group_name_H-M   'P 1'
#
loop_
_entity.id
_entity.type
_entity.pdbx_description
1 polymer ?
#
loop_
_entity_poly.entity_id
_entity_poly.type
_entity_poly.pdbx_seq_one_letter_code
_entity_poly.pdbx_strand_id
1 'polypeptide(L)'
;MSGMMPMENERGQGMSHATGESKVPKAVQRKAPQSLEEKLPEAIHPTGSEPGQSTNKSHAKGGGEASIVPQKLQEKLPESIERAVPNAIHDTGDTGGLHRKQ
;
A
#
# COMPACT_ATOMS: atom_id res chain seq x y z
N MET A 1 -33.63 -9.28 -22.36
CA MET A 1 -32.17 -9.48 -22.53
C MET A 1 -31.50 -9.06 -21.23
N SER A 2 -31.12 -10.00 -20.37
CA SER A 2 -30.38 -9.68 -19.16
C SER A 2 -28.92 -9.42 -19.56
N GLY A 3 -28.51 -8.16 -19.59
CA GLY A 3 -27.14 -7.79 -19.94
C GLY A 3 -26.20 -8.22 -18.83
N MET A 4 -25.33 -9.19 -19.13
CA MET A 4 -24.22 -9.57 -18.25
C MET A 4 -23.36 -8.32 -18.04
N MET A 5 -23.42 -7.72 -16.84
CA MET A 5 -22.50 -6.65 -16.46
C MET A 5 -21.08 -7.22 -16.57
N PRO A 6 -20.12 -6.51 -17.17
CA PRO A 6 -18.76 -7.03 -17.24
C PRO A 6 -18.26 -7.21 -15.79
N MET A 7 -17.79 -8.40 -15.46
CA MET A 7 -17.31 -8.71 -14.10
C MET A 7 -15.88 -8.19 -13.87
N GLU A 8 -15.24 -7.69 -14.93
CA GLU A 8 -13.85 -7.28 -14.94
C GLU A 8 -13.67 -5.82 -15.41
N ASN A 9 -12.66 -5.15 -14.86
CA ASN A 9 -12.19 -3.83 -15.24
C ASN A 9 -11.31 -3.90 -16.52
N GLU A 10 -10.84 -2.76 -17.03
CA GLU A 10 -10.02 -2.70 -18.25
C GLU A 10 -8.66 -3.43 -18.14
N ARG A 11 -8.33 -3.93 -16.94
CA ARG A 11 -7.10 -4.68 -16.63
C ARG A 11 -7.34 -6.16 -16.38
N GLY A 12 -8.56 -6.67 -16.59
CA GLY A 12 -8.92 -8.06 -16.30
C GLY A 12 -8.98 -8.39 -14.81
N GLN A 13 -9.13 -7.38 -13.95
CA GLN A 13 -9.33 -7.53 -12.50
C GLN A 13 -10.81 -7.23 -12.18
N GLY A 14 -11.26 -7.35 -10.93
CA GLY A 14 -12.63 -6.97 -10.57
C GLY A 14 -12.98 -5.53 -10.99
N MET A 15 -14.25 -5.29 -11.37
CA MET A 15 -14.78 -3.97 -11.78
C MET A 15 -14.42 -2.81 -10.83
N SER A 16 -14.38 -3.09 -9.54
CA SER A 16 -13.83 -2.25 -8.49
C SER A 16 -13.50 -3.14 -7.30
N HIS A 17 -12.52 -2.72 -6.52
CA HIS A 17 -12.11 -3.37 -5.29
C HIS A 17 -12.70 -2.71 -4.04
N ALA A 18 -13.62 -1.75 -4.21
CA ALA A 18 -14.34 -1.14 -3.11
C ALA A 18 -15.29 -2.13 -2.41
N THR A 19 -15.17 -2.26 -1.10
CA THR A 19 -16.05 -3.08 -0.24
C THR A 19 -17.26 -2.30 0.28
N GLY A 20 -17.28 -0.98 0.10
CA GLY A 20 -18.37 -0.08 0.54
C GLY A 20 -18.54 1.16 -0.34
N GLU A 21 -19.21 2.18 0.21
CA GLU A 21 -19.38 3.45 -0.49
C GLU A 21 -18.04 4.14 -0.71
N SER A 22 -17.75 4.51 -1.97
CA SER A 22 -16.52 5.20 -2.33
C SER A 22 -16.81 6.57 -2.90
N LYS A 23 -15.96 7.54 -2.53
CA LYS A 23 -15.93 8.89 -3.11
C LYS A 23 -15.23 8.94 -4.46
N VAL A 24 -14.58 7.86 -4.88
CA VAL A 24 -13.95 7.74 -6.21
C VAL A 24 -15.05 7.45 -7.24
N PRO A 25 -15.14 8.20 -8.35
CA PRO A 25 -16.11 7.92 -9.39
C PRO A 25 -15.97 6.49 -9.96
N LYS A 26 -17.11 5.81 -10.19
CA LYS A 26 -17.14 4.44 -10.75
C LYS A 26 -16.40 4.28 -12.08
N ALA A 27 -16.34 5.32 -12.90
CA ALA A 27 -15.57 5.31 -14.14
C ALA A 27 -14.06 5.20 -13.91
N VAL A 28 -13.55 5.79 -12.81
CA VAL A 28 -12.13 5.74 -12.44
C VAL A 28 -11.79 4.38 -11.83
N GLN A 29 -12.66 3.84 -10.95
CA GLN A 29 -12.48 2.52 -10.35
C GLN A 29 -12.29 1.44 -11.44
N ARG A 30 -13.12 1.46 -12.49
CA ARG A 30 -13.06 0.52 -13.63
C ARG A 30 -11.81 0.62 -14.51
N LYS A 31 -10.98 1.64 -14.31
CA LYS A 31 -9.72 1.85 -15.06
C LYS A 31 -8.50 1.71 -14.16
N ALA A 32 -8.67 1.93 -12.87
CA ALA A 32 -7.60 1.82 -11.89
C ALA A 32 -7.19 0.35 -11.70
N PRO A 33 -5.90 0.07 -11.51
CA PRO A 33 -5.50 -1.23 -10.97
C PRO A 33 -5.91 -1.37 -9.51
N GLN A 34 -6.15 -2.62 -9.09
CA GLN A 34 -6.36 -2.99 -7.69
C GLN A 34 -5.33 -2.35 -6.75
N SER A 35 -4.04 -2.45 -7.09
CA SER A 35 -2.95 -1.94 -6.25
C SER A 35 -2.93 -0.41 -6.09
N LEU A 36 -3.68 0.33 -6.92
CA LEU A 36 -3.91 1.76 -6.73
C LEU A 36 -5.16 2.00 -5.89
N GLU A 37 -6.25 1.26 -6.12
CA GLU A 37 -7.46 1.30 -5.29
C GLU A 37 -7.10 1.03 -3.81
N GLU A 38 -6.29 0.02 -3.52
CA GLU A 38 -5.84 -0.35 -2.16
C GLU A 38 -4.92 0.69 -1.48
N LYS A 39 -4.36 1.64 -2.24
CA LYS A 39 -3.51 2.72 -1.69
C LYS A 39 -4.30 3.96 -1.30
N LEU A 40 -5.56 4.04 -1.70
CA LEU A 40 -6.41 5.15 -1.32
C LEU A 40 -6.78 5.02 0.16
N PRO A 41 -6.92 6.14 0.90
CA PRO A 41 -7.38 6.07 2.27
C PRO A 41 -8.76 5.41 2.37
N GLU A 42 -8.96 4.57 3.37
CA GLU A 42 -10.21 3.82 3.56
C GLU A 42 -11.44 4.74 3.68
N ALA A 43 -11.26 5.96 4.20
CA ALA A 43 -12.30 7.01 4.28
C ALA A 43 -12.70 7.62 2.92
N ILE A 44 -11.96 7.32 1.85
CA ILE A 44 -12.18 7.81 0.48
C ILE A 44 -12.62 6.66 -0.43
N HIS A 45 -11.95 5.52 -0.33
CA HIS A 45 -12.22 4.34 -1.15
C HIS A 45 -11.97 3.10 -0.32
N PRO A 46 -12.99 2.59 0.39
CA PRO A 46 -12.80 1.48 1.29
C PRO A 46 -12.59 0.20 0.48
N THR A 47 -11.41 -0.41 0.57
CA THR A 47 -11.11 -1.70 -0.09
C THR A 47 -11.06 -2.86 0.89
N GLY A 48 -11.24 -2.60 2.19
CA GLY A 48 -10.99 -3.57 3.26
C GLY A 48 -9.51 -3.94 3.42
N SER A 49 -8.62 -3.26 2.68
CA SER A 49 -7.19 -3.29 2.94
C SER A 49 -6.95 -2.50 4.22
N GLU A 50 -6.13 -3.00 5.13
CA GLU A 50 -5.72 -2.20 6.30
C GLU A 50 -4.43 -1.44 5.93
N PRO A 51 -4.50 -0.19 5.44
CA PRO A 51 -3.31 0.62 5.25
C PRO A 51 -2.64 0.79 6.60
N GLY A 52 -1.43 0.26 6.73
CA GLY A 52 -0.76 0.19 8.02
C GLY A 52 -0.76 -1.21 8.66
N GLN A 53 -1.13 -2.28 7.95
CA GLN A 53 -0.76 -3.62 8.38
C GLN A 53 0.71 -3.92 8.07
N SER A 54 1.35 -4.65 8.98
CA SER A 54 2.68 -5.19 8.71
C SER A 54 2.65 -6.14 7.52
N THR A 55 3.67 -6.03 6.67
CA THR A 55 3.92 -6.96 5.57
C THR A 55 4.57 -8.28 6.04
N ASN A 56 4.82 -8.45 7.35
CA ASN A 56 5.57 -9.55 7.95
C ASN A 56 6.98 -9.75 7.36
N LYS A 57 7.57 -8.69 6.80
CA LYS A 57 8.94 -8.65 6.30
C LYS A 57 9.56 -7.30 6.66
N SER A 58 10.89 -7.27 6.77
CA SER A 58 11.65 -6.03 6.82
C SER A 58 11.71 -5.37 5.43
N HIS A 59 11.61 -4.05 5.41
CA HIS A 59 11.84 -3.21 4.23
C HIS A 59 13.21 -2.51 4.24
N ALA A 60 14.05 -2.75 5.25
CA ALA A 60 15.45 -2.33 5.22
C ALA A 60 16.27 -3.16 4.22
N LYS A 61 17.31 -2.54 3.65
CA LYS A 61 18.25 -3.19 2.74
C LYS A 61 18.93 -4.39 3.40
N GLY A 62 19.34 -5.35 2.57
CA GLY A 62 19.93 -6.61 3.04
C GLY A 62 18.95 -7.50 3.80
N GLY A 63 17.63 -7.30 3.65
CA GLY A 63 16.61 -8.07 4.36
C GLY A 63 16.49 -7.72 5.86
N GLY A 64 16.97 -6.53 6.24
CA GLY A 64 16.95 -6.05 7.62
C GLY A 64 18.32 -5.81 8.24
N GLU A 65 19.41 -6.17 7.53
CA GLU A 65 20.78 -5.94 8.00
C GLU A 65 21.17 -4.47 8.06
N ALA A 66 20.58 -3.62 7.21
CA ALA A 66 20.82 -2.19 7.19
C ALA A 66 19.99 -1.41 8.24
N SER A 67 19.65 -2.06 9.35
CA SER A 67 18.79 -1.52 10.40
C SER A 67 19.33 -1.85 11.78
N ILE A 68 19.34 -0.86 12.68
CA ILE A 68 19.63 -1.08 14.11
C ILE A 68 18.40 -1.57 14.89
N VAL A 69 17.22 -1.47 14.28
CA VAL A 69 15.96 -1.95 14.85
C VAL A 69 15.95 -3.48 14.85
N PRO A 70 15.56 -4.17 15.94
CA PRO A 70 15.47 -5.62 15.97
C PRO A 70 14.58 -6.21 14.86
N GLN A 71 15.03 -7.28 14.21
CA GLN A 71 14.38 -7.90 13.04
C GLN A 71 12.88 -8.15 13.23
N LYS A 72 12.49 -8.72 14.38
CA LYS A 72 11.07 -9.01 14.69
C LYS A 72 10.20 -7.75 14.74
N LEU A 73 10.76 -6.61 15.10
CA LEU A 73 10.03 -5.34 15.07
C LEU A 73 9.91 -4.83 13.64
N GLN A 74 10.96 -4.94 12.83
CA GLN A 74 10.90 -4.58 11.40
C GLN A 74 9.74 -5.33 10.73
N GLU A 75 9.67 -6.65 10.92
CA GLU A 75 8.59 -7.51 10.40
C GLU A 75 7.22 -7.28 11.03
N LYS A 76 7.07 -6.43 12.05
CA LYS A 76 5.76 -6.13 12.66
C LYS A 76 5.34 -4.69 12.45
N LEU A 77 6.21 -3.87 11.90
CA LEU A 77 5.89 -2.51 11.56
C LEU A 77 5.25 -2.48 10.16
N PRO A 78 4.36 -1.51 9.92
CA PRO A 78 3.88 -1.25 8.59
C PRO A 78 4.98 -0.58 7.77
N GLU A 79 5.03 -0.86 6.48
CA GLU A 79 6.04 -0.31 5.57
C GLU A 79 6.09 1.23 5.60
N SER A 80 4.94 1.88 5.79
CA SER A 80 4.87 3.35 5.91
C SER A 80 5.65 3.89 7.11
N ILE A 81 5.71 3.14 8.22
CA ILE A 81 6.49 3.49 9.39
C ILE A 81 7.97 3.20 9.14
N GLU A 82 8.31 2.03 8.59
CA GLU A 82 9.70 1.70 8.26
C GLU A 82 10.34 2.75 7.35
N ARG A 83 9.59 3.21 6.34
CA ARG A 83 10.02 4.27 5.44
C ARG A 83 10.10 5.65 6.07
N ALA A 84 9.47 5.91 7.21
CA ALA A 84 9.55 7.19 7.91
C ALA A 84 10.74 7.27 8.89
N VAL A 85 11.38 6.13 9.17
CA VAL A 85 12.55 6.06 10.04
C VAL A 85 13.78 6.55 9.24
N PRO A 86 14.63 7.43 9.81
CA PRO A 86 15.84 7.88 9.14
C PRO A 86 16.72 6.72 8.68
N ASN A 87 17.32 6.84 7.49
CA ASN A 87 18.20 5.80 6.93
C ASN A 87 19.42 5.47 7.83
N ALA A 88 19.81 6.37 8.73
CA ALA A 88 20.85 6.10 9.73
C ALA A 88 20.43 5.03 10.78
N ILE A 89 19.11 4.82 10.95
CA ILE A 89 18.51 3.89 11.90
C ILE A 89 17.94 2.66 11.16
N HIS A 90 17.29 2.86 10.01
CA HIS A 90 16.66 1.80 9.22
C HIS A 90 16.70 2.18 7.73
N ASP A 91 17.76 1.78 7.01
CA ASP A 91 17.95 2.16 5.59
C ASP A 91 17.03 1.35 4.66
N THR A 92 15.91 1.96 4.27
CA THR A 92 14.97 1.41 3.28
C THR A 92 15.38 1.75 1.84
N GLY A 93 16.44 2.56 1.66
CA GLY A 93 16.81 3.15 0.37
C GLY A 93 15.90 4.29 -0.09
N ASP A 94 14.91 4.69 0.71
CA ASP A 94 14.08 5.85 0.41
C ASP A 94 14.91 7.13 0.54
N THR A 95 14.90 7.95 -0.51
CA THR A 95 15.62 9.23 -0.59
C THR A 95 14.67 10.42 -0.72
N GLY A 96 13.35 10.17 -0.74
CA GLY A 96 12.31 11.21 -0.73
C GLY A 96 11.95 11.66 0.70
N GLY A 97 11.50 12.92 0.86
CA GLY A 97 11.00 13.44 2.14
C GLY A 97 12.08 13.74 3.21
N LEU A 98 11.72 13.58 4.49
CA LEU A 98 12.55 13.84 5.70
C LEU A 98 13.89 13.08 5.75
N HIS A 99 14.17 12.20 4.79
CA HIS A 99 15.34 11.31 4.72
C HIS A 99 16.60 11.93 4.10
N ARG A 100 16.64 13.26 3.90
CA ARG A 100 17.90 13.93 3.58
C ARG A 100 18.88 13.67 4.72
N LYS A 101 20.02 13.07 4.41
CA LYS A 101 21.19 13.00 5.30
C LYS A 101 21.43 14.41 5.85
N GLN A 102 21.18 14.60 7.15
CA GLN A 102 21.76 15.71 7.89
C GLN A 102 23.26 15.46 8.00
#